data_AF-A0A962E4J1-F1
#
_entry.id   AF-A0A962E4J1-F1
#
_cell.length_a   1.000
_cell.length_b   1.000
_cell.length_c   1.000
_cell.angle_alpha   90.00
_cell.angle_beta   90.00
_cell.angle_gamma   90.00
#
_symmetry.space_group_name_H-M   'P 1'
#
loop_
_entity.id
_entity.type
_entity.pdbx_description
1 polymer ?
#
loop_
_entity_poly.entity_id
_entity_poly.type
_entity_poly.pdbx_seq_one_letter_code
_entity_poly.pdbx_strand_id
1 'polypeptide(L)' 'MSIFLIRHGKPIGAINPRIGAAGFARWVRRYDASGLIPDSQPPISLRARLPQGLVLSSNLRRAIES' A
#
# COMPACT_ATOMS: atom_id res chain seq x y z
N MET A 1 -8.20 -24.92 0.99
CA MET A 1 -7.39 -23.84 1.59
C MET A 1 -7.42 -22.66 0.64
N SER A 2 -7.76 -21.46 1.13
CA SER A 2 -7.92 -20.26 0.31
C SER A 2 -6.90 -19.21 0.73
N ILE A 3 -6.31 -18.53 -0.24
CA ILE A 3 -5.36 -17.43 -0.02
C ILE A 3 -5.94 -16.17 -0.69
N PHE A 4 -5.98 -15.07 0.05
CA PHE A 4 -6.44 -13.78 -0.44
C PHE A 4 -5.25 -12.82 -0.54
N LEU A 5 -4.99 -12.33 -1.74
CA LEU A 5 -3.93 -11.35 -1.98
C LEU A 5 -4.55 -9.96 -2.07
N ILE A 6 -4.22 -9.11 -1.10
CA ILE A 6 -4.73 -7.74 -1.02
C ILE A 6 -3.59 -6.79 -1.36
N ARG A 7 -3.79 -5.94 -2.37
CA ARG A 7 -2.88 -4.84 -2.67
C ARG A 7 -3.16 -3.69 -1.70
N HIS A 8 -2.10 -3.12 -1.14
CA HIS A 8 -2.20 -1.92 -0.31
C HIS A 8 -2.83 -0.74 -1.08
N GLY A 9 -3.36 0.23 -0.34
CA GLY A 9 -3.86 1.48 -0.92
C GLY A 9 -2.79 2.26 -1.68
N LYS A 10 -3.19 3.22 -2.51
CA LYS A 10 -2.31 4.15 -3.22
C LYS A 10 -1.50 4.97 -2.20
N PRO A 11 -0.16 4.85 -2.19
CA PRO A 11 0.67 5.65 -1.31
C PRO A 11 0.77 7.09 -1.80
N ILE A 12 1.04 8.03 -0.88
CA ILE A 12 1.30 9.44 -1.23
C ILE A 12 2.50 9.55 -2.19
N GLY A 13 3.51 8.69 -2.02
CA GLY A 13 4.70 8.64 -2.86
C GLY A 13 4.49 8.09 -4.28
N ALA A 14 3.27 7.67 -4.66
CA ALA A 14 2.96 7.10 -5.97
C ALA A 14 2.87 8.17 -7.09
N ILE A 15 3.95 8.93 -7.24
CA ILE A 15 4.17 9.93 -8.29
C ILE A 15 5.22 9.41 -9.28
N ASN A 16 5.13 9.82 -10.55
CA ASN A 16 6.01 9.34 -11.62
C ASN A 16 6.86 10.48 -12.23
N PRO A 17 7.75 11.12 -11.45
CA PRO A 17 8.64 12.15 -11.98
C PRO A 17 9.73 11.53 -12.87
N ARG A 18 10.16 12.25 -13.91
CA ARG A 18 11.38 11.88 -14.66
C ARG A 18 12.59 12.16 -13.77
N ILE A 19 13.32 11.12 -13.38
CA ILE A 19 14.44 11.18 -12.45
C ILE A 19 15.59 10.27 -12.92
N GLY A 20 16.82 10.66 -12.64
CA GLY A 20 18.00 9.81 -12.86
C GLY A 20 18.15 8.74 -11.77
N ALA A 21 19.18 7.90 -11.88
CA ALA A 21 19.40 6.74 -11.01
C ALA A 21 19.41 7.07 -9.49
N ALA A 22 20.17 8.09 -9.07
CA ALA A 22 20.20 8.52 -7.67
C ALA A 22 18.84 9.07 -7.19
N GLY A 23 18.09 9.69 -8.11
CA GLY A 23 16.72 10.14 -7.86
C GLY A 23 15.77 8.97 -7.64
N PHE A 24 15.89 7.92 -8.44
CA PHE A 24 15.09 6.70 -8.29
C PHE A 24 15.28 6.05 -6.92
N ALA A 25 16.52 5.90 -6.45
CA ALA A 25 16.79 5.37 -5.11
C ALA A 25 16.16 6.21 -3.99
N ARG A 26 16.17 7.56 -4.12
CA ARG A 26 15.47 8.45 -3.17
C ARG A 26 13.96 8.31 -3.25
N TRP A 27 13.42 8.16 -4.46
CA TRP A 27 11.99 7.96 -4.68
C TRP A 27 11.50 6.65 -4.03
N VAL A 28 12.21 5.54 -4.19
CA VAL A 28 11.87 4.25 -3.54
C VAL A 28 11.77 4.41 -2.03
N ARG A 29 12.79 5.01 -1.39
CA ARG A 29 12.76 5.22 0.08
C ARG A 29 11.57 6.07 0.53
N ARG A 30 11.23 7.11 -0.24
CA ARG A 30 10.07 7.97 0.06
C ARG A 30 8.76 7.22 -0.16
N TYR A 31 8.64 6.44 -1.22
CA TYR A 31 7.49 5.57 -1.47
C TYR A 31 7.31 4.57 -0.33
N ASP A 32 8.39 3.96 0.15
CA ASP A 32 8.36 2.98 1.23
C ASP A 32 7.96 3.55 2.59
N ALA A 33 8.44 4.75 2.90
CA ALA A 33 8.08 5.46 4.12
C ALA A 33 6.72 6.20 4.03
N SER A 34 6.11 6.27 2.84
CA SER A 34 4.87 7.01 2.66
C SER A 34 3.66 6.26 3.22
N GLY A 35 2.75 7.02 3.82
CA GLY A 35 1.41 6.55 4.13
C GLY A 35 0.50 6.55 2.90
N LEU A 36 -0.79 6.33 3.12
CA LEU A 36 -1.80 6.31 2.07
C LEU A 36 -2.35 7.71 1.77
N ILE A 37 -2.84 7.90 0.53
CA ILE A 37 -3.74 9.04 0.27
C ILE A 37 -5.07 8.80 1.00
N PRO A 38 -5.73 9.85 1.54
CA PRO A 38 -6.95 9.69 2.34
C PRO A 38 -8.05 8.88 1.65
N ASP A 39 -8.22 9.08 0.34
CA ASP A 39 -9.29 8.44 -0.45
C ASP A 39 -8.93 7.02 -0.91
N SER A 40 -7.83 6.44 -0.43
CA SER A 40 -7.42 5.08 -0.80
C SER A 40 -7.90 4.01 0.19
N GLN A 41 -8.76 4.36 1.13
CA GLN A 41 -9.35 3.40 2.05
C GLN A 41 -10.27 2.40 1.31
N PRO A 42 -10.26 1.11 1.66
CA PRO A 42 -11.12 0.13 0.99
C PRO A 42 -12.60 0.41 1.28
N PRO A 43 -13.49 0.24 0.29
CA PRO A 43 -14.91 0.49 0.46
C PRO A 43 -15.51 -0.47 1.49
N ILE A 44 -16.54 0.00 2.21
CA ILE A 44 -17.21 -0.76 3.28
C ILE A 44 -17.71 -2.13 2.78
N SER A 45 -18.22 -2.18 1.55
CA SER A 45 -18.71 -3.41 0.91
C SER A 45 -17.61 -4.46 0.73
N LEU A 46 -16.35 -4.05 0.53
CA LEU A 46 -15.22 -4.97 0.45
C LEU A 46 -14.88 -5.52 1.83
N ARG A 47 -14.83 -4.64 2.85
CA ARG A 47 -14.52 -5.03 4.24
C ARG A 47 -15.52 -6.08 4.75
N ALA A 48 -16.81 -5.91 4.44
CA ALA A 48 -17.86 -6.85 4.84
C ALA A 48 -17.75 -8.24 4.16
N ARG A 49 -17.00 -8.37 3.06
CA ARG A 49 -16.84 -9.61 2.31
C ARG A 49 -15.53 -10.35 2.64
N LEU A 50 -14.67 -9.77 3.47
CA LEU A 50 -13.42 -10.41 3.86
C LEU A 50 -13.72 -11.59 4.79
N PRO A 51 -13.24 -12.81 4.47
CA PRO A 51 -13.41 -13.94 5.35
C PRO A 51 -12.58 -13.75 6.62
N GLN A 52 -13.03 -14.36 7.72
CA GLN A 52 -12.23 -14.46 8.92
C GLN A 52 -11.03 -15.40 8.68
N GLY A 53 -9.87 -15.05 9.23
CA GLY A 53 -8.65 -15.85 9.10
C GLY A 53 -7.42 -15.14 9.64
N LEU A 54 -6.26 -15.79 9.44
CA LEU A 54 -4.97 -15.20 9.75
C LEU A 54 -4.64 -14.10 8.73
N VAL A 55 -4.37 -12.88 9.23
CA VAL A 55 -3.93 -11.75 8.42
C VAL A 55 -2.42 -11.61 8.55
N LEU A 56 -1.73 -11.60 7.41
CA LEU A 56 -0.30 -11.30 7.31
C LEU A 56 -0.14 -10.02 6.48
N SER A 57 0.72 -9.10 6.92
CA SER A 57 0.99 -7.86 6.21
C SER A 57 2.50 -7.58 6.15
N SER A 58 2.91 -6.83 5.14
CA SER A 58 4.24 -6.24 5.11
C SER A 58 4.38 -5.20 6.23
N ASN A 59 5.59 -5.05 6.76
CA ASN A 59 5.92 -4.01 7.73
C ASN A 59 6.07 -2.60 7.12
N LEU A 60 5.86 -2.42 5.82
CA LEU A 60 5.91 -1.11 5.17
C LEU A 60 4.66 -0.30 5.53
N ARG A 61 4.83 1.00 5.78
CA ARG A 61 3.77 1.89 6.30
C ARG A 61 2.48 1.82 5.47
N ARG A 62 2.60 1.87 4.14
CA ARG A 62 1.47 1.76 3.20
C ARG A 62 0.66 0.47 3.35
N ALA A 63 1.27 -0.64 3.78
CA ALA A 63 0.59 -1.92 3.95
C ALA A 63 -0.07 -2.04 5.33
N ILE A 64 0.52 -1.42 6.36
CA ILE A 64 -0.06 -1.37 7.71
C ILE A 64 -1.28 -0.46 7.76
N GLU A 65 -1.27 0.65 7.01
CA GLU A 65 -2.35 1.66 6.99
C GLU A 65 -3.52 1.30 6.04
N SER A 66 -3.47 0.15 5.35
CA SER A 66 -4.50 -0.33 4.41
C SER A 66 -5.57 -1.18 5.10
#